data_AF-A0A959RRA1-F1
#
_entry.id   AF-A0A959RRA1-F1
#
_cell.length_a   1.000
_cell.length_b   1.000
_cell.length_c   1.000
_cell.angle_alpha   90.00
_cell.angle_beta   90.00
_cell.angle_gamma   90.00
#
_symmetry.space_group_name_H-M   'P 1'
#
loop_
_entity.id
_entity.type
_entity.pdbx_description
1 polymer ?
#
loop_
_entity_poly.entity_id
_entity_poly.type
_entity_poly.pdbx_seq_one_letter_code
_entity_poly.pdbx_strand_id
1 'polypeptide(L)'
;AGVHPATAGQYYIRRIRISSESNLIEICKSHGYHTEFQKNFDGTEDRSTTVVEFPCKYPDGVVDAEELDVLDQLEMVKFMQTNWSDNSVSVTAYYNKEDLPRIKEYIIKNFGNNFKTLSFLLNTGHGFVQAPYERITKDQYEYLSSLVKPINSVDINEDDIEELGACGIGGCPIK
;
A
#
# COMPACT_ATOMS: atom_id res chain seq x y z
N ALA A 1 -4.24 -4.23 -5.26
CA ALA A 1 -3.32 -4.27 -6.43
C ALA A 1 -3.24 -5.70 -6.94
N GLY A 2 -3.21 -5.92 -8.25
CA GLY A 2 -3.43 -7.26 -8.80
C GLY A 2 -4.80 -7.80 -8.37
N VAL A 3 -4.83 -9.03 -7.85
CA VAL A 3 -6.05 -9.68 -7.34
C VAL A 3 -6.37 -9.35 -5.88
N HIS A 4 -5.57 -8.50 -5.23
CA HIS A 4 -5.78 -8.13 -3.82
C HIS A 4 -6.96 -7.16 -3.64
N PRO A 5 -7.76 -7.35 -2.58
CA PRO A 5 -8.80 -6.40 -2.16
C PRO A 5 -8.19 -5.06 -1.69
N ALA A 6 -9.04 -4.11 -1.30
CA ALA A 6 -8.62 -2.86 -0.67
C ALA A 6 -8.03 -3.13 0.73
N THR A 7 -6.70 -3.11 0.83
CA THR A 7 -5.99 -3.43 2.08
C THR A 7 -5.98 -2.29 3.11
N ALA A 8 -6.29 -1.06 2.70
CA ALA A 8 -6.29 0.12 3.56
C ALA A 8 -7.70 0.54 4.02
N GLY A 9 -8.74 -0.21 3.62
CA GLY A 9 -10.15 0.19 3.78
C GLY A 9 -10.60 1.21 2.74
N GLN A 10 -11.92 1.44 2.66
CA GLN A 10 -12.53 2.32 1.65
C GLN A 10 -11.96 3.75 1.65
N TYR A 11 -11.67 4.30 2.83
CA TYR A 11 -11.11 5.63 3.05
C TYR A 11 -9.83 5.50 3.87
N TYR A 12 -8.76 6.14 3.44
CA TYR A 12 -7.46 6.01 4.09
C TYR A 12 -6.55 7.21 3.85
N ILE A 13 -5.60 7.44 4.76
CA ILE A 13 -4.45 8.30 4.53
C ILE A 13 -3.35 7.45 3.90
N ARG A 14 -2.77 7.92 2.80
CA ARG A 14 -1.54 7.37 2.22
C ARG A 14 -0.39 8.32 2.55
N ARG A 15 0.64 7.81 3.23
CA ARG A 15 1.84 8.57 3.57
C ARG A 15 2.94 8.31 2.55
N ILE A 16 3.51 9.37 2.00
CA ILE A 16 4.67 9.30 1.10
C ILE A 16 5.84 9.99 1.78
N ARG A 17 6.99 9.31 1.81
CA ARG A 17 8.24 9.88 2.32
C ARG A 17 9.01 10.49 1.16
N ILE A 18 9.45 11.73 1.32
CA ILE A 18 10.15 12.51 0.32
C ILE A 18 11.35 13.15 1.02
N SER A 19 12.48 13.30 0.30
CA SER A 19 13.61 14.09 0.81
C SER A 19 13.12 15.48 1.20
N SER A 20 13.50 15.95 2.40
CA SER A 20 13.12 17.29 2.89
C SER A 20 13.68 18.42 2.02
N GLU A 21 14.71 18.15 1.22
CA GLU A 21 15.30 19.10 0.28
C GLU A 21 14.54 19.18 -1.06
N SER A 22 13.59 18.27 -1.30
CA SER A 22 12.83 18.26 -2.54
C SER A 22 11.86 19.44 -2.63
N ASN A 23 11.85 20.12 -3.78
CA ASN A 23 10.88 21.16 -4.13
C ASN A 23 9.42 20.68 -4.03
N LEU A 24 9.18 19.36 -4.12
CA LEU A 24 7.87 18.73 -3.97
C LEU A 24 7.25 18.97 -2.59
N ILE A 25 8.06 19.14 -1.54
CA ILE A 25 7.56 19.40 -0.18
C ILE A 25 6.82 20.73 -0.12
N GLU A 26 7.41 21.79 -0.68
CA GLU A 26 6.80 23.11 -0.68
C GLU A 26 5.55 23.16 -1.56
N ILE A 27 5.54 22.43 -2.68
CA ILE A 27 4.34 22.25 -3.51
C ILE A 27 3.23 21.58 -2.68
N CYS A 28 3.52 20.47 -1.99
CA CYS A 28 2.55 19.76 -1.16
C CYS A 28 1.98 20.68 -0.05
N LYS A 29 2.85 21.41 0.67
CA LYS A 29 2.42 22.37 1.70
C LYS A 29 1.55 23.48 1.13
N SER A 30 1.93 24.06 -0.01
CA SER A 30 1.16 25.14 -0.66
C SER A 30 -0.23 24.68 -1.14
N HIS A 31 -0.37 23.38 -1.42
CA HIS A 31 -1.64 22.73 -1.72
C HIS A 31 -2.42 22.27 -0.49
N GLY A 32 -1.92 22.54 0.72
CA GLY A 32 -2.59 22.27 1.98
C GLY A 32 -2.39 20.85 2.55
N TYR A 33 -1.55 20.02 1.93
CA TYR A 33 -1.26 18.68 2.43
C TYR A 33 -0.50 18.75 3.77
N HIS A 34 -0.89 17.90 4.71
CA HIS A 34 -0.17 17.79 5.98
C HIS A 34 1.22 17.19 5.74
N THR A 35 2.23 17.78 6.39
CA THR A 35 3.60 17.31 6.35
C THR A 35 4.19 17.28 7.76
N GLU A 36 4.92 16.21 8.08
CA GLU A 36 5.72 16.10 9.31
C GLU A 36 7.07 15.44 9.01
N PHE A 37 8.06 15.62 9.87
CA PHE A 37 9.33 14.91 9.73
C PHE A 37 9.17 13.41 9.98
N GLN A 38 10.02 12.60 9.35
CA GLN A 38 10.06 11.17 9.63
C GLN A 38 10.40 10.94 11.10
N LYS A 39 9.69 9.99 11.72
CA LYS A 39 9.98 9.51 13.07
C LYS A 39 10.72 8.17 13.00
N ASN A 40 11.85 8.10 13.69
CA ASN A 40 12.60 6.86 13.90
C ASN A 40 11.86 5.95 14.90
N PHE A 41 12.30 4.69 15.00
CA PHE A 41 11.70 3.72 15.92
C PHE A 41 11.80 4.12 17.40
N ASP A 42 12.79 4.94 17.76
CA ASP A 42 12.96 5.49 19.11
C ASP A 42 12.16 6.78 19.35
N GLY A 43 11.39 7.25 18.37
CA GLY A 43 10.59 8.47 18.42
C GLY A 43 11.35 9.76 18.08
N THR A 44 12.65 9.70 17.81
CA THR A 44 13.42 10.87 17.34
C THR A 44 13.03 11.25 15.92
N GLU A 45 13.21 12.52 15.56
CA GLU A 45 12.94 13.02 14.21
C GLU A 45 14.18 12.86 13.32
N ASP A 46 13.98 12.29 12.14
CA ASP A 46 14.88 12.41 11.01
C ASP A 46 14.40 13.56 10.12
N ARG A 47 15.14 14.67 10.16
CA ARG A 47 14.81 15.88 9.41
C ARG A 47 15.22 15.84 7.93
N SER A 48 15.99 14.83 7.52
CA SER A 48 16.34 14.65 6.10
C SER A 48 15.16 14.16 5.27
N THR A 49 14.13 13.61 5.93
CA THR A 49 12.94 13.06 5.27
C THR A 49 11.67 13.70 5.82
N THR A 50 10.81 14.15 4.93
CA THR A 50 9.48 14.65 5.25
C THR A 50 8.42 13.66 4.76
N VAL A 51 7.44 13.40 5.62
CA VAL A 51 6.28 12.54 5.36
C VAL A 51 5.10 13.44 4.98
N VAL A 52 4.49 13.16 3.83
CA VAL A 52 3.32 13.89 3.33
C VAL A 52 2.10 12.97 3.37
N GLU A 53 0.99 13.47 3.89
CA GLU A 53 -0.27 12.72 4.03
C GLU A 53 -1.25 13.04 2.91
N PHE A 54 -1.66 12.02 2.17
CA PHE A 54 -2.64 12.13 1.08
C PHE A 54 -3.95 11.44 1.48
N PRO A 55 -5.05 12.17 1.70
CA PRO A 55 -6.36 11.55 1.88
C PRO A 55 -6.80 10.88 0.58
N CYS A 56 -7.07 9.58 0.65
CA CYS A 56 -7.40 8.74 -0.50
C CYS A 56 -8.71 7.99 -0.26
N LYS A 57 -9.39 7.65 -1.36
CA LYS A 57 -10.58 6.81 -1.38
C LYS A 57 -10.45 5.80 -2.51
N TYR A 58 -10.77 4.53 -2.25
CA TYR A 58 -10.96 3.57 -3.34
C TYR A 58 -12.21 3.92 -4.17
N PRO A 59 -12.33 3.45 -5.41
CA PRO A 59 -13.59 3.48 -6.14
C PRO A 59 -14.73 2.82 -5.34
N ASP A 60 -15.97 3.21 -5.61
CA ASP A 60 -17.13 2.57 -4.99
C ASP A 60 -17.27 1.11 -5.48
N GLY A 61 -17.65 0.21 -4.58
CA GLY A 61 -17.82 -1.22 -4.89
C GLY A 61 -16.54 -2.05 -4.83
N VAL A 62 -15.41 -1.47 -4.41
CA VAL A 62 -14.19 -2.24 -4.13
C VAL A 62 -14.36 -2.99 -2.81
N VAL A 63 -14.08 -4.29 -2.84
CA VAL A 63 -14.15 -5.16 -1.67
C VAL A 63 -13.04 -4.80 -0.68
N ASP A 64 -13.41 -4.62 0.59
CA ASP A 64 -12.48 -4.36 1.69
C ASP A 64 -11.78 -5.66 2.11
N ALA A 65 -10.48 -5.61 2.37
CA ALA A 65 -9.73 -6.74 2.89
C ALA A 65 -10.25 -7.27 4.24
N GLU A 66 -10.87 -6.41 5.06
CA GLU A 66 -11.48 -6.82 6.34
C GLU A 66 -12.78 -7.63 6.17
N GLU A 67 -13.39 -7.59 4.98
CA GLU A 67 -14.60 -8.36 4.66
C GLU A 67 -14.28 -9.78 4.16
N LEU A 68 -13.00 -10.05 3.86
CA LEU A 68 -12.56 -11.32 3.29
C LEU A 68 -11.80 -12.15 4.30
N ASP A 69 -12.13 -13.43 4.36
CA ASP A 69 -11.26 -14.38 5.04
C ASP A 69 -10.13 -14.88 4.10
N VAL A 70 -9.22 -15.67 4.65
CA VAL A 70 -8.10 -16.22 3.86
C VAL A 70 -8.55 -17.12 2.72
N LEU A 71 -9.65 -17.87 2.88
CA LEU A 71 -10.15 -18.77 1.84
C LEU A 71 -10.81 -17.98 0.71
N ASP A 72 -11.52 -16.90 1.00
CA ASP A 72 -12.09 -16.02 -0.02
C ASP A 72 -10.98 -15.45 -0.93
N GLN A 73 -9.85 -15.06 -0.33
CA GLN A 73 -8.66 -14.64 -1.07
C GLN A 73 -8.14 -15.77 -1.98
N LEU A 74 -8.10 -17.02 -1.49
CA LEU A 74 -7.65 -18.17 -2.29
C LEU A 74 -8.62 -18.53 -3.41
N GLU A 75 -9.94 -18.42 -3.21
CA GLU A 75 -10.93 -18.65 -4.26
C GLU A 75 -10.81 -17.61 -5.38
N MET A 76 -10.53 -16.35 -5.05
CA MET A 76 -10.23 -15.32 -6.07
C MET A 76 -8.99 -15.69 -6.90
N VAL A 77 -7.92 -16.17 -6.25
CA VAL A 77 -6.69 -16.60 -6.92
C VAL A 77 -6.97 -17.80 -7.83
N LYS A 78 -7.73 -18.78 -7.34
CA LYS A 78 -8.14 -19.96 -8.10
C LYS A 78 -8.98 -19.58 -9.31
N PHE A 79 -9.93 -18.66 -9.14
CA PHE A 79 -10.73 -18.13 -10.23
C PHE A 79 -9.85 -17.51 -11.32
N MET A 80 -8.89 -16.66 -10.94
CA MET A 80 -7.98 -16.02 -11.88
C MET A 80 -7.00 -17.01 -12.53
N GLN A 81 -6.52 -17.99 -11.77
CA GLN A 81 -5.63 -19.04 -12.27
C GLN A 81 -6.34 -19.96 -13.26
N THR A 82 -7.65 -20.20 -13.09
CA THR A 82 -8.45 -21.07 -13.95
C THR A 82 -8.88 -20.35 -15.23
N ASN A 83 -9.30 -19.09 -15.13
CA ASN A 83 -10.02 -18.41 -16.22
C ASN A 83 -9.17 -17.40 -17.00
N TRP A 84 -8.03 -16.97 -16.46
CA TRP A 84 -7.26 -15.88 -17.05
C TRP A 84 -5.78 -16.22 -17.25
N SER A 85 -5.12 -16.73 -16.21
CA SER A 85 -3.66 -16.86 -16.20
C SER A 85 -3.21 -18.26 -16.60
N ASP A 86 -2.45 -18.36 -17.69
CA ASP A 86 -1.70 -19.57 -18.02
C ASP A 86 -0.38 -19.69 -17.23
N ASN A 87 0.13 -18.58 -16.69
CA ASN A 87 1.26 -18.49 -15.77
C ASN A 87 0.77 -18.49 -14.31
N SER A 88 1.60 -18.14 -13.33
CA SER A 88 1.17 -18.08 -11.94
C SER A 88 0.45 -16.77 -11.61
N VAL A 89 -0.55 -16.83 -10.73
CA VAL A 89 -1.18 -15.65 -10.13
C VAL A 89 -0.43 -15.26 -8.86
N SER A 90 0.20 -14.09 -8.86
CA SER A 90 0.88 -13.56 -7.68
C SER A 90 -0.13 -13.13 -6.61
N VAL A 91 0.06 -13.62 -5.39
CA VAL A 91 -0.77 -13.27 -4.23
C VAL A 91 0.04 -13.40 -2.94
N THR A 92 -0.13 -12.43 -2.04
CA THR A 92 0.11 -12.58 -0.60
C THR A 92 -1.22 -12.73 0.14
N ALA A 93 -1.60 -13.97 0.49
CA ALA A 93 -2.82 -14.24 1.23
C ALA A 93 -2.61 -13.97 2.73
N TYR A 94 -3.41 -13.07 3.29
CA TYR A 94 -3.33 -12.70 4.70
C TYR A 94 -4.19 -13.66 5.53
N TYR A 95 -3.65 -14.12 6.67
CA TYR A 95 -4.34 -15.07 7.54
C TYR A 95 -4.10 -14.78 9.02
N ASN A 96 -4.99 -15.26 9.89
CA ASN A 96 -4.78 -15.29 11.34
C ASN A 96 -4.38 -16.70 11.79
N LYS A 97 -3.78 -16.83 12.98
CA LYS A 97 -3.26 -18.14 13.44
C LYS A 97 -4.37 -19.21 13.55
N GLU A 98 -5.58 -18.76 13.85
CA GLU A 98 -6.79 -19.56 14.02
C GLU A 98 -7.24 -20.18 12.68
N ASP A 99 -6.88 -19.57 11.54
CA ASP A 99 -7.22 -20.07 10.20
C ASP A 99 -6.37 -21.27 9.77
N LEU A 100 -5.21 -21.50 10.42
CA LEU A 100 -4.22 -22.50 9.99
C LEU A 100 -4.79 -23.90 9.74
N PRO A 101 -5.65 -24.48 10.59
CA PRO A 101 -6.22 -25.80 10.34
C PRO A 101 -7.02 -25.84 9.03
N ARG A 102 -7.83 -24.80 8.79
CA ARG A 102 -8.69 -24.68 7.60
C ARG A 102 -7.89 -24.44 6.33
N ILE A 103 -6.85 -23.61 6.39
CA ILE A 103 -5.91 -23.39 5.28
C ILE A 103 -5.23 -24.69 4.87
N LYS A 104 -4.74 -25.48 5.84
CA LYS A 104 -4.06 -26.76 5.56
C LYS A 104 -4.97 -27.72 4.82
N GLU A 105 -6.20 -27.90 5.30
CA GLU A 105 -7.19 -28.76 4.65
C GLU A 105 -7.48 -28.29 3.21
N TYR A 106 -7.67 -26.98 3.04
CA TYR A 106 -7.94 -26.39 1.73
C TYR A 106 -6.80 -26.62 0.73
N ILE A 107 -5.55 -26.40 1.15
CA ILE A 107 -4.36 -26.60 0.31
C ILE A 107 -4.23 -28.07 -0.10
N ILE A 108 -4.38 -29.02 0.83
CA ILE A 108 -4.29 -30.46 0.51
C ILE A 108 -5.28 -30.84 -0.59
N LYS A 109 -6.50 -30.30 -0.53
CA LYS A 109 -7.56 -30.62 -1.50
C LYS A 109 -7.38 -29.91 -2.85
N ASN A 110 -6.87 -28.68 -2.85
CA ASN A 110 -6.95 -27.82 -4.03
C ASN A 110 -5.60 -27.53 -4.71
N PHE A 111 -4.46 -27.58 -4.01
CA PHE A 111 -3.20 -27.02 -4.51
C PHE A 111 -2.78 -27.57 -5.87
N GLY A 112 -2.63 -28.89 -5.99
CA GLY A 112 -2.05 -29.53 -7.18
C GLY A 112 -2.84 -29.34 -8.48
N ASN A 113 -4.13 -29.03 -8.40
CA ASN A 113 -4.99 -28.88 -9.58
C ASN A 113 -5.34 -27.42 -9.89
N ASN A 114 -5.24 -26.51 -8.92
CA ASN A 114 -5.82 -25.18 -9.02
C ASN A 114 -4.82 -24.04 -8.86
N PHE A 115 -3.59 -24.32 -8.43
CA PHE A 115 -2.61 -23.28 -8.11
C PHE A 115 -1.22 -23.68 -8.59
N LYS A 116 -0.44 -22.68 -9.02
CA LYS A 116 0.99 -22.86 -9.31
C LYS A 116 1.86 -22.45 -8.14
N THR A 117 1.52 -21.32 -7.51
CA THR A 117 2.21 -20.79 -6.32
C THR A 117 1.20 -20.16 -5.39
N LEU A 118 1.49 -20.17 -4.09
CA LEU A 118 0.77 -19.40 -3.08
C LEU A 118 1.81 -18.81 -2.10
N SER A 119 1.63 -17.57 -1.70
CA SER A 119 2.39 -16.94 -0.62
C SER A 119 1.44 -16.48 0.48
N PHE A 120 1.84 -16.66 1.73
CA PHE A 120 1.02 -16.35 2.90
C PHE A 120 1.75 -15.39 3.82
N LEU A 121 1.01 -14.45 4.41
CA LEU A 121 1.55 -13.54 5.42
C LEU A 121 0.61 -13.50 6.62
N LEU A 122 1.17 -13.74 7.81
CA LEU A 122 0.40 -13.63 9.04
C LEU A 122 -0.03 -12.18 9.23
N ASN A 123 -1.30 -11.97 9.54
CA ASN A 123 -1.79 -10.66 9.92
C ASN A 123 -1.23 -10.31 11.31
N THR A 124 -0.19 -9.50 11.32
CA THR A 124 0.35 -8.86 12.51
C THR A 124 0.07 -7.37 12.33
N GLY A 125 -0.77 -6.79 13.17
CA GLY A 125 -1.06 -5.35 13.11
C GLY A 125 0.21 -4.49 13.08
N HIS A 126 0.11 -3.25 12.62
CA HIS A 126 1.27 -2.39 12.52
C HIS A 126 1.58 -1.68 13.86
N GLY A 127 2.85 -1.70 14.27
CA GLY A 127 3.37 -0.90 15.38
C GLY A 127 3.95 0.45 14.95
N PHE A 128 3.72 0.87 13.70
CA PHE A 128 4.31 2.08 13.15
C PHE A 128 3.56 3.32 13.60
N VAL A 129 4.30 4.32 14.08
CA VAL A 129 3.78 5.67 14.39
C VAL A 129 3.32 6.38 13.11
N GLN A 130 4.03 6.16 12.01
CA GLN A 130 3.74 6.74 10.69
C GLN A 130 3.50 5.61 9.69
N ALA A 131 2.37 4.89 9.87
CA ALA A 131 2.00 3.82 8.97
C ALA A 131 1.80 4.36 7.54
N PRO A 132 2.30 3.66 6.51
CA PRO A 132 2.18 4.12 5.12
C PRO A 132 0.73 4.22 4.65
N TYR A 133 -0.13 3.38 5.21
CA TYR A 133 -1.58 3.43 5.03
C TYR A 133 -2.22 3.47 6.41
N GLU A 134 -3.19 4.36 6.59
CA GLU A 134 -3.98 4.46 7.81
C GLU A 134 -5.44 4.56 7.43
N ARG A 135 -6.25 3.59 7.89
CA ARG A 135 -7.70 3.59 7.68
C ARG A 135 -8.32 4.76 8.44
N ILE A 136 -9.19 5.51 7.78
CA ILE A 136 -9.92 6.64 8.38
C ILE A 136 -11.41 6.52 8.12
N THR A 137 -12.21 7.26 8.87
CA THR A 137 -13.65 7.36 8.61
C THR A 137 -13.93 8.21 7.38
N LYS A 138 -15.15 8.07 6.84
CA LYS A 138 -15.64 8.91 5.74
C LYS A 138 -15.59 10.40 6.11
N ASP A 139 -16.05 10.76 7.31
CA ASP A 139 -16.07 12.15 7.78
C ASP A 139 -14.65 12.74 7.89
N GLN A 140 -13.69 11.94 8.37
CA GLN A 140 -12.28 12.33 8.40
C GLN A 140 -11.74 12.55 6.98
N TYR A 141 -12.05 11.65 6.05
CA TYR A 141 -11.64 11.79 4.66
C TYR A 141 -12.22 13.06 4.01
N GLU A 142 -13.51 13.32 4.20
CA GLU A 142 -14.18 14.51 3.65
C GLU A 142 -13.58 15.79 4.23
N TYR A 143 -13.33 15.83 5.54
CA TYR A 143 -12.66 16.95 6.19
C TYR A 143 -11.26 17.18 5.63
N LEU A 144 -10.39 16.16 5.64
CA LEU A 144 -9.01 16.28 5.16
C LEU A 144 -8.96 16.63 3.66
N SER A 145 -9.86 16.05 2.87
CA SER A 145 -9.97 16.34 1.44
C SER A 145 -10.43 17.77 1.16
N SER A 146 -11.21 18.38 2.06
CA SER A 146 -11.62 19.79 1.95
C SER A 146 -10.48 20.79 2.21
N LEU A 147 -9.43 20.35 2.92
CA LEU A 147 -8.26 21.17 3.23
C LEU A 147 -7.22 21.20 2.11
N VAL A 148 -7.25 20.22 1.20
CA VAL A 148 -6.23 20.03 0.18
C VAL A 148 -6.73 20.38 -1.22
N LYS A 149 -5.83 20.85 -2.08
CA LYS A 149 -6.10 21.07 -3.50
C LYS A 149 -5.35 20.01 -4.31
N PRO A 150 -6.02 19.27 -5.22
CA PRO A 150 -5.34 18.30 -6.08
C PRO A 150 -4.15 18.92 -6.83
N ILE A 151 -3.01 18.24 -6.79
CA ILE A 151 -1.83 18.59 -7.60
C ILE A 151 -1.99 17.89 -8.95
N ASN A 152 -2.27 18.65 -10.00
CA ASN A 152 -2.54 18.12 -11.34
C ASN A 152 -1.33 18.22 -12.29
N SER A 153 -0.38 19.08 -11.97
CA SER A 153 0.85 19.27 -12.71
C SER A 153 1.93 19.76 -11.76
N VAL A 154 3.17 19.36 -12.02
CA VAL A 154 4.34 19.93 -11.37
C VAL A 154 5.33 20.24 -12.47
N ASP A 155 5.82 21.48 -12.50
CA ASP A 155 6.95 21.86 -13.34
C ASP A 155 8.22 21.43 -12.59
N ILE A 156 8.74 20.26 -12.95
CA ILE A 156 10.00 19.72 -12.42
C ILE A 156 11.07 20.00 -13.47
N ASN A 157 12.15 20.69 -13.09
CA ASN A 157 13.29 20.85 -14.01
C ASN A 157 13.96 19.49 -14.23
N GLU A 158 14.42 19.18 -15.45
CA GLU A 158 15.04 17.88 -15.76
C GLU A 158 16.24 17.56 -14.85
N ASP A 159 16.97 18.58 -14.37
CA ASP A 159 18.07 18.44 -13.42
C ASP A 159 17.61 17.83 -12.07
N ASP A 160 16.37 18.09 -11.63
CA ASP A 160 15.79 17.51 -10.40
C ASP A 160 15.45 16.01 -10.57
N ILE A 161 15.31 15.53 -11.82
CA ILE A 161 14.99 14.13 -12.14
C ILE A 161 16.27 13.28 -12.14
N GLU A 162 17.42 13.83 -12.49
CA GLU A 162 18.70 13.11 -12.44
C GLU A 162 19.06 12.70 -11.00
N GLU A 163 18.71 13.51 -9.99
CA GLU A 163 18.85 13.15 -8.57
C GLU A 163 17.90 12.02 -8.13
N LEU A 164 16.72 11.92 -8.75
CA LEU A 164 15.74 10.85 -8.51
C LEU A 164 16.03 9.58 -9.35
N GLY A 165 16.90 9.70 -10.35
CA GLY A 165 17.08 8.79 -11.48
C GLY A 165 18.13 7.68 -11.35
N ALA A 166 18.61 7.37 -10.14
CA ALA A 166 19.53 6.25 -9.91
C ALA A 166 18.92 4.84 -10.15
N CYS A 167 17.73 4.76 -10.77
CA CYS A 167 17.08 3.51 -11.18
C CYS A 167 17.07 3.28 -12.70
N GLY A 168 17.74 4.11 -13.50
CA GLY A 168 17.83 3.93 -14.97
C GLY A 168 18.74 2.80 -15.43
N ILE A 169 19.61 2.27 -14.57
CA ILE A 169 20.61 1.24 -14.94
C ILE A 169 20.63 0.12 -13.88
N GLY A 170 19.49 -0.53 -13.62
CA GLY A 170 19.40 -1.90 -13.09
C GLY A 170 20.34 -2.35 -11.96
N GLY A 171 20.85 -1.42 -11.15
CA GLY A 171 21.93 -1.64 -10.19
C GLY A 171 21.56 -0.94 -8.90
N CYS A 172 21.10 -1.72 -7.94
CA CYS A 172 20.87 -1.23 -6.58
C CYS A 172 22.25 -0.87 -5.99
N PRO A 173 22.52 0.39 -5.59
CA PRO A 173 23.80 0.72 -4.97
C PRO A 173 23.89 0.04 -3.61
N ILE A 174 24.89 -0.83 -3.48
CA ILE A 174 25.25 -1.48 -2.21
C ILE A 174 25.88 -0.40 -1.32
N LYS A 175 25.28 -0.16 -0.15
CA LYS A 175 25.99 0.42 1.00
C LYS A 175 26.53 -0.71 1.87
#